data_AF-Q0CGE1-F1
#
_entry.id   AF-Q0CGE1-F1
#
_cell.length_a   1.000
_cell.length_b   1.000
_cell.length_c   1.000
_cell.angle_alpha   90.00
_cell.angle_beta   90.00
_cell.angle_gamma   90.00
#
_symmetry.space_group_name_H-M   'P 1'
#
loop_
_entity.id
_entity.type
_entity.pdbx_description
1 polymer ?
#
loop_
_entity_poly.entity_id
_entity_poly.type
_entity_poly.pdbx_seq_one_letter_code
_entity_poly.pdbx_strand_id
1 'polypeptide(L)'
;MEENPLVLANFYAPWCGYSRQLAPKFEAAAEELKYDDIPLVKIDCTWEEDLCDQYQIRSVPTMMVFRGPESFELYEGSQQPESHATTGWRTS
;
A
#
# COMPACT_ATOMS: atom_id res chain seq x y z
N MET A 1 -5.77 7.51 -15.59
CA MET A 1 -6.79 7.23 -14.55
C MET A 1 -8.18 7.71 -14.97
N GLU A 2 -8.48 7.86 -16.28
CA GLU A 2 -9.78 8.34 -16.75
C GLU A 2 -10.82 7.21 -16.93
N GLU A 3 -10.40 5.94 -16.93
CA GLU A 3 -11.27 4.78 -17.20
C GLU A 3 -11.72 4.02 -15.94
N ASN A 4 -11.00 4.15 -14.82
CA ASN A 4 -11.29 3.37 -13.60
C ASN A 4 -11.75 4.29 -12.46
N PRO A 5 -13.02 4.19 -12.01
CA PRO A 5 -13.55 5.05 -10.95
C PRO A 5 -12.96 4.75 -9.57
N LEU A 6 -12.35 3.57 -9.39
CA LEU A 6 -11.75 3.13 -8.14
C LEU A 6 -10.48 2.32 -8.40
N VAL A 7 -9.37 2.66 -7.74
CA VAL A 7 -8.10 1.93 -7.83
C VAL A 7 -7.53 1.75 -6.42
N LEU A 8 -7.00 0.58 -6.11
CA LEU A 8 -6.22 0.37 -4.88
C LEU A 8 -4.74 0.22 -5.24
N ALA A 9 -3.90 1.15 -4.79
CA ALA A 9 -2.46 1.07 -4.98
C ALA A 9 -1.77 0.55 -3.72
N ASN A 10 -0.75 -0.29 -3.91
CA ASN A 10 0.18 -0.74 -2.88
C ASN A 10 1.59 -0.20 -3.19
N PHE A 11 2.00 0.79 -2.41
CA PHE A 11 3.36 1.32 -2.39
C PHE A 11 4.24 0.38 -1.56
N TYR A 12 5.22 -0.24 -2.21
CA TYR A 12 6.03 -1.31 -1.62
C TYR A 12 7.52 -1.12 -1.90
N ALA A 13 8.36 -1.89 -1.19
CA ALA A 13 9.76 -2.08 -1.55
C ALA A 13 10.12 -3.58 -1.53
N PRO A 14 10.89 -4.09 -2.51
CA PRO A 14 11.18 -5.52 -2.64
C PRO A 14 12.06 -6.07 -1.51
N TRP A 15 12.85 -5.22 -0.86
CA TRP A 15 13.70 -5.59 0.26
C TRP A 15 12.94 -5.61 1.61
N CYS A 16 11.77 -4.98 1.71
CA CYS A 16 11.01 -4.89 2.95
C CYS A 16 10.32 -6.23 3.29
N GLY A 17 10.51 -6.72 4.52
CA GLY A 17 9.89 -7.95 5.00
C GLY A 17 8.36 -7.90 5.02
N TYR A 18 7.76 -6.80 5.47
CA TYR A 18 6.31 -6.62 5.50
C TYR A 18 5.71 -6.54 4.10
N SER A 19 6.36 -5.84 3.17
CA SER A 19 5.94 -5.78 1.76
C SER A 19 5.92 -7.17 1.12
N ARG A 20 6.95 -7.99 1.35
CA ARG A 20 7.01 -9.36 0.85
C ARG A 20 5.93 -10.26 1.44
N GLN A 21 5.58 -10.07 2.71
CA GLN A 21 4.48 -10.80 3.35
C GLN A 21 3.11 -10.39 2.82
N LEU A 22 2.92 -9.12 2.47
CA LEU A 22 1.67 -8.61 1.89
C LEU A 22 1.48 -9.04 0.43
N ALA A 23 2.56 -9.14 -0.35
CA ALA A 23 2.53 -9.44 -1.78
C ALA A 23 1.58 -10.60 -2.19
N PRO A 24 1.64 -11.82 -1.61
CA PRO A 24 0.75 -12.90 -2.02
C PRO A 24 -0.72 -12.62 -1.73
N LYS A 25 -1.04 -11.91 -0.64
CA LYS A 25 -2.42 -11.52 -0.31
C LYS A 25 -2.94 -10.45 -1.27
N PHE A 26 -2.08 -9.49 -1.61
CA PHE A 26 -2.43 -8.43 -2.55
C PHE A 26 -2.67 -8.98 -3.96
N GLU A 27 -1.86 -9.95 -4.40
CA GLU A 27 -2.02 -10.63 -5.69
C GLU A 27 -3.29 -11.48 -5.72
N ALA A 28 -3.61 -12.21 -4.64
CA ALA A 28 -4.88 -12.94 -4.54
C ALA A 28 -6.09 -11.99 -4.60
N ALA A 29 -6.06 -10.87 -3.87
CA ALA A 29 -7.11 -9.86 -3.92
C ALA A 29 -7.25 -9.23 -5.31
N ALA A 30 -6.13 -9.04 -6.03
CA ALA A 30 -6.16 -8.52 -7.40
C ALA A 30 -6.87 -9.49 -8.35
N GLU A 31 -6.71 -10.81 -8.18
CA GLU A 31 -7.45 -11.81 -8.97
C GLU A 31 -8.95 -11.79 -8.64
N GLU A 32 -9.34 -11.63 -7.37
CA GLU A 32 -10.74 -11.55 -6.97
C GLU A 32 -11.43 -10.27 -7.48
N LEU A 33 -10.75 -9.13 -7.40
CA LEU A 33 -11.31 -7.82 -7.72
C LEU A 33 -11.30 -7.49 -9.23
N LYS A 34 -10.61 -8.29 -10.06
CA LYS A 34 -10.73 -8.22 -11.52
C LYS A 34 -12.16 -8.40 -12.00
N TYR A 35 -12.98 -9.19 -11.31
CA TYR A 35 -14.38 -9.40 -11.69
C TYR A 35 -15.26 -8.17 -11.46
N ASP A 36 -14.87 -7.29 -10.54
CA ASP A 36 -15.56 -6.06 -10.20
C ASP A 36 -14.99 -4.83 -10.93
N ASP A 37 -14.05 -5.03 -11.85
CA ASP A 37 -13.32 -3.97 -12.58
C ASP A 37 -12.62 -2.97 -11.64
N ILE A 38 -12.13 -3.47 -10.49
CA ILE A 38 -11.37 -2.68 -9.52
C ILE A 38 -9.88 -3.04 -9.66
N PRO A 39 -9.09 -2.25 -10.39
CA PRO A 39 -7.66 -2.51 -10.55
C PRO A 39 -6.90 -2.33 -9.23
N LEU A 40 -6.05 -3.32 -8.95
CA LEU A 40 -5.04 -3.28 -7.90
C LEU A 40 -3.66 -3.07 -8.52
N VAL A 41 -2.96 -2.02 -8.10
CA VAL A 41 -1.66 -1.64 -8.68
C VAL A 41 -0.56 -1.70 -7.62
N LYS A 42 0.66 -2.05 -8.05
CA LYS A 42 1.84 -2.08 -7.20
C LYS A 42 2.80 -0.99 -7.67
N ILE A 43 3.29 -0.17 -6.74
CA ILE A 43 4.24 0.92 -7.02
C ILE A 43 5.50 0.62 -6.22
N ASP A 44 6.62 0.44 -6.92
CA ASP A 44 7.92 0.18 -6.30
C ASP A 44 8.60 1.50 -5.92
N CYS A 45 8.58 1.84 -4.64
CA CYS A 45 9.20 3.08 -4.15
C CYS A 45 10.72 3.06 -4.19
N THR A 46 11.36 1.96 -4.59
CA THR A 46 12.82 1.93 -4.86
C THR A 46 13.18 2.40 -6.26
N TRP A 47 12.19 2.49 -7.15
CA TRP A 47 12.34 2.99 -8.51
C TRP A 47 11.57 4.30 -8.70
N GLU A 48 10.38 4.40 -8.11
CA GLU A 48 9.46 5.53 -8.23
C GLU A 48 9.53 6.45 -6.99
N GLU A 49 10.74 6.86 -6.60
CA GLU A 49 10.98 7.65 -5.39
C GLU A 49 10.18 8.97 -5.39
N ASP A 50 10.24 9.74 -6.49
CA ASP A 50 9.51 11.01 -6.64
C ASP A 50 7.99 10.83 -6.52
N LEU A 51 7.45 9.75 -7.08
CA LEU A 51 6.01 9.44 -7.01
C LEU A 51 5.60 9.10 -5.58
N CYS A 52 6.40 8.29 -4.88
CA CYS A 52 6.16 7.95 -3.49
C CYS A 52 6.27 9.18 -2.57
N ASP A 53 7.19 10.11 -2.85
CA ASP A 53 7.30 11.37 -2.12
C ASP A 53 6.10 12.30 -2.38
N GLN A 54 5.60 12.38 -3.61
CA GLN A 54 4.39 13.14 -3.96
C GLN A 54 3.16 12.66 -3.17
N TYR A 55 3.02 11.35 -2.99
CA TYR A 55 1.96 10.75 -2.16
C TYR A 55 2.33 10.65 -0.68
N GLN A 56 3.43 11.26 -0.26
CA GLN A 56 3.90 11.32 1.13
C GLN A 56 4.08 9.94 1.79
N ILE A 57 4.51 8.94 1.02
CA ILE A 57 4.76 7.59 1.49
C ILE A 57 6.01 7.57 2.38
N ARG A 58 5.82 7.51 3.70
CA ARG A 58 6.93 7.49 4.68
C ARG A 58 7.35 6.10 5.12
N SER A 59 6.50 5.10 4.90
CA SER A 59 6.75 3.71 5.26
C SER A 59 6.12 2.78 4.24
N VAL A 60 6.71 1.60 4.06
CA VAL A 60 6.16 0.56 3.19
C VAL A 60 5.93 -0.74 3.95
N PRO A 61 4.85 -1.50 3.63
CA PRO A 61 3.85 -1.18 2.62
C PRO A 61 2.88 -0.08 3.05
N THR A 62 2.48 0.78 2.12
CA THR A 62 1.37 1.73 2.27
C THR A 62 0.36 1.48 1.17
N MET A 63 -0.92 1.42 1.52
CA MET A 63 -2.00 1.24 0.55
C MET A 63 -2.83 2.51 0.44
N MET A 64 -3.23 2.90 -0.77
CA MET A 64 -4.07 4.07 -1.00
C MET A 64 -5.19 3.74 -1.98
N VAL A 65 -6.40 4.20 -1.66
CA VAL A 65 -7.55 4.13 -2.55
C VAL A 65 -7.62 5.43 -3.35
N PHE A 66 -7.72 5.31 -4.66
CA PHE A 66 -7.94 6.43 -5.58
C PHE A 66 -9.36 6.38 -6.11
N ARG A 67 -10.07 7.51 -6.06
CA ARG A 67 -11.42 7.71 -6.61
C ARG A 67 -11.34 8.75 -7.72
N GLY A 68 -10.89 8.32 -8.89
CA GLY A 68 -10.51 9.24 -9.97
C GLY A 68 -9.16 9.94 -9.71
N PRO A 69 -8.82 10.96 -10.53
CA PRO A 69 -7.49 11.57 -10.53
C PRO A 69 -7.21 12.53 -9.36
N GLU A 70 -8.25 13.10 -8.75
CA GLU A 70 -8.10 14.17 -7.75
C GLU A 70 -8.39 13.73 -6.31
N SER A 71 -8.94 12.54 -6.12
CA SER A 71 -9.33 12.04 -4.79
C SER A 71 -8.57 10.76 -4.48
N PHE A 72 -7.82 10.79 -3.38
CA PHE A 72 -7.17 9.61 -2.83
C PHE A 72 -7.19 9.65 -1.30
N GLU A 73 -7.20 8.47 -0.70
CA GLU A 73 -7.24 8.30 0.75
C GLU A 73 -6.33 7.13 1.15
N LEU A 74 -5.70 7.25 2.32
CA LEU A 74 -4.96 6.14 2.92
C LEU A 74 -5.93 4.98 3.17
N TYR A 75 -5.59 3.80 2.67
CA TYR A 75 -6.34 2.60 2.97
C TYR A 75 -5.92 2.06 4.32
N GLU A 76 -6.67 2.44 5.35
CA GLU A 76 -6.64 1.80 6.66
C GLU A 76 -7.39 0.46 6.57
N GLY A 77 -6.77 -0.51 5.90
CA GLY A 77 -7.21 -1.90 6.05
C GLY A 77 -7.18 -2.29 7.52
N SER A 78 -7.80 -3.42 7.87
CA SER A 78 -7.60 -4.10 9.16
C SER A 78 -6.15 -4.63 9.25
N GLN A 79 -5.19 -3.72 9.16
CA GLN A 79 -3.86 -3.89 9.69
C GLN A 79 -4.11 -4.03 11.19
N GLN A 80 -4.04 -5.26 11.69
CA GLN A 80 -3.46 -5.42 13.01
C GLN A 80 -2.19 -4.57 12.96
N PRO A 81 -2.09 -3.47 13.72
CA PRO A 81 -0.81 -2.86 13.87
C PRO A 81 -0.01 -3.96 14.57
N GLU A 82 0.85 -4.66 13.84
CA GLU A 82 2.11 -5.10 14.41
C GLU A 82 2.92 -3.83 14.69
N SER A 83 2.39 -3.15 15.70
CA SER A 83 2.97 -2.15 16.53
C SER A 83 4.20 -2.82 17.12
N HIS A 84 5.28 -2.79 16.36
CA HIS A 84 6.59 -2.60 16.94
C HIS A 84 6.69 -1.16 17.49
N ALA A 85 5.71 -0.78 18.33
CA ALA A 85 5.98 0.14 19.42
C ALA A 85 6.89 -0.65 20.36
N THR A 86 8.19 -0.51 20.13
CA THR A 86 9.24 -0.85 21.08
C THR A 86 9.11 0.06 22.29
N THR A 87 8.05 -0.11 23.08
CA THR A 87 7.98 0.47 24.42
C THR A 87 8.61 -0.53 25.37
N GLY A 88 9.89 -0.31 25.71
CA GLY A 88 10.45 -0.92 26.91
C GLY A 88 11.89 -1.42 26.85
N TRP A 89 12.83 -0.65 26.30
CA TRP A 89 14.21 -0.72 26.81
C TRP A 89 14.58 0.61 27.44
N ARG A 90 14.31 0.74 28.75
CA ARG A 90 15.00 1.68 29.65
C ARG A 90 14.91 1.22 31.11
N THR A 91 15.99 0.58 31.53
CA THR A 91 16.64 0.64 32.86
C THR A 91 15.79 0.48 34.12
N SER A 92 15.96 -0.65 34.79
CA SER A 92 16.33 -0.70 36.22
C SER A 92 17.42 -1.75 36.41
#